data_AF-A0A0D3VH12-F1
#
_entry.id   AF-A0A0D3VH12-F1
#
_cell.length_a   1.000
_cell.length_b   1.000
_cell.length_c   1.000
_cell.angle_alpha   90.00
_cell.angle_beta   90.00
_cell.angle_gamma   90.00
#
_symmetry.space_group_name_H-M   'P 1'
#
loop_
_entity.id
_entity.type
_entity.pdbx_description
1 polymer ?
#
loop_
_entity_poly.entity_id
_entity_poly.type
_entity_poly.pdbx_seq_one_letter_code
_entity_poly.pdbx_strand_id
1 'polypeptide(L)' 'MIQVKEFADTDTAYAEKRANDFLADLTDDQVINICYGSTIKSTPSGTAYQRSTILVVYKKSKT' A
#
# COMPACT_ATOMS: atom_id res chain seq x y z
N MET A 1 -11.23 15.12 4.68
CA MET A 1 -9.83 15.50 4.34
C MET A 1 -9.22 14.36 3.55
N ILE A 2 -8.52 14.62 2.43
CA ILE A 2 -7.87 13.55 1.66
C ILE A 2 -6.63 13.08 2.40
N GLN A 3 -6.41 11.77 2.45
CA GLN A 3 -5.27 11.09 3.07
C GLN A 3 -4.70 10.06 2.09
N VAL A 4 -3.42 9.74 2.27
CA VAL A 4 -2.73 8.70 1.52
C VAL A 4 -2.06 7.78 2.53
N LYS A 5 -2.25 6.47 2.37
CA LYS A 5 -1.58 5.45 3.18
C LYS A 5 -0.82 4.49 2.27
N GLU A 6 0.45 4.29 2.60
CA GLU A 6 1.36 3.41 1.87
C GLU A 6 1.49 2.05 2.55
N PHE A 7 1.42 0.99 1.74
CA PHE A 7 1.68 -0.38 2.11
C PHE A 7 2.77 -0.94 1.20
N ALA A 8 4.00 -1.06 1.70
CA ALA A 8 5.11 -1.64 0.94
C ALA A 8 5.30 -3.12 1.30
N ASP A 9 5.67 -3.97 0.34
CA ASP A 9 6.11 -5.32 0.65
C ASP A 9 7.36 -5.28 1.54
N THR A 10 7.45 -6.25 2.43
CA THR A 10 8.61 -6.53 3.27
C THR A 10 8.79 -8.03 3.34
N ASP A 11 9.95 -8.49 3.80
CA ASP A 11 10.26 -9.92 3.89
C ASP A 11 9.25 -10.72 4.74
N THR A 12 8.53 -10.04 5.63
CA THR A 12 7.59 -10.67 6.59
C THR A 12 6.15 -10.18 6.45
N ALA A 13 5.86 -9.22 5.57
CA ALA A 13 4.52 -8.68 5.40
C ALA A 13 4.23 -8.25 3.95
N TYR A 14 3.12 -8.78 3.43
CA TYR A 14 2.60 -8.48 2.11
C TYR A 14 1.82 -7.17 2.10
N ALA A 15 2.12 -6.30 1.15
CA ALA A 15 1.44 -5.04 0.89
C ALA A 15 -0.05 -5.27 0.66
N GLU A 16 -0.40 -6.26 -0.16
CA GLU A 16 -1.78 -6.61 -0.51
C GLU A 16 -2.62 -6.91 0.73
N LYS A 17 -2.15 -7.85 1.57
CA LYS A 17 -2.88 -8.25 2.77
C LYS A 17 -3.16 -7.04 3.68
N ARG A 18 -2.13 -6.22 3.94
CA ARG A 18 -2.28 -5.06 4.82
C ARG A 18 -3.15 -3.95 4.23
N ALA A 19 -3.11 -3.79 2.90
CA ALA A 19 -3.99 -2.86 2.22
C ALA A 19 -5.46 -3.34 2.30
N ASN A 20 -5.72 -4.64 2.08
CA ASN A 20 -7.05 -5.21 2.21
C ASN A 20 -7.59 -5.12 3.65
N ASP A 21 -6.77 -5.44 4.65
CA ASP A 21 -7.14 -5.29 6.06
C ASP A 21 -7.52 -3.84 6.39
N PHE A 22 -6.81 -2.86 5.83
CA PHE A 22 -7.13 -1.44 6.02
C PHE A 22 -8.38 -0.99 5.24
N LEU A 23 -8.58 -1.51 4.02
CA LEU A 23 -9.76 -1.19 3.21
C LEU A 23 -11.04 -1.75 3.83
N ALA A 24 -10.96 -2.85 4.59
CA ALA A 24 -12.09 -3.41 5.32
C ALA A 24 -12.68 -2.47 6.38
N ASP A 25 -11.88 -1.51 6.87
CA ASP A 25 -12.30 -0.49 7.83
C ASP A 25 -12.87 0.79 7.17
N LEU A 26 -12.89 0.85 5.83
CA LEU A 26 -13.38 2.00 5.07
C LEU A 26 -14.70 1.66 4.35
N THR A 27 -15.54 2.68 4.17
CA THR A 27 -16.69 2.58 3.27
C THR A 27 -16.29 2.92 1.84
N ASP A 28 -17.01 2.38 0.85
CA ASP A 28 -16.69 2.56 -0.58
C ASP A 28 -16.61 4.05 -1.00
N ASP A 29 -17.41 4.93 -0.40
CA ASP A 29 -17.43 6.37 -0.70
C ASP A 29 -16.23 7.15 -0.14
N GLN A 30 -15.53 6.55 0.84
CA GLN A 30 -14.28 7.06 1.38
C GLN A 30 -13.08 6.74 0.50
N VAL A 31 -13.12 5.65 -0.29
CA VAL A 31 -12.01 5.29 -1.17
C VAL A 31 -12.02 6.19 -2.41
N ILE A 32 -10.89 6.84 -2.68
CA ILE A 32 -10.73 7.74 -3.83
C ILE A 32 -9.96 7.03 -4.94
N ASN A 33 -8.86 6.38 -4.59
CA ASN A 33 -8.01 5.69 -5.55
C ASN A 33 -7.13 4.64 -4.86
N ILE A 34 -6.73 3.61 -5.61
CA ILE A 34 -5.75 2.62 -5.20
C ILE A 34 -4.69 2.55 -6.30
N CYS A 35 -3.43 2.84 -5.96
CA CYS A 35 -2.32 2.76 -6.90
C CYS A 35 -1.40 1.60 -6.52
N TYR A 36 -0.95 0.84 -7.52
CA TYR A 36 0.05 -0.21 -7.36
C TYR A 36 1.36 0.20 -8.03
N GLY A 37 2.47 0.00 -7.33
CA GLY A 37 3.82 0.18 -7.87
C GLY A 37 4.69 -1.02 -7.52
N SER A 38 5.66 -1.33 -8.37
CA SER A 38 6.67 -2.36 -8.12
C SER A 38 8.04 -1.82 -8.49
N THR A 39 9.02 -2.06 -7.63
CA THR A 39 10.40 -1.66 -7.87
C THR A 39 11.32 -2.84 -7.64
N ILE A 40 12.26 -3.06 -8.57
CA ILE A 40 13.32 -4.04 -8.37
C ILE A 40 14.46 -3.33 -7.67
N LYS A 41 14.81 -3.77 -6.46
CA LYS A 41 15.98 -3.27 -5.74
C LYS A 41 17.10 -4.29 -5.84
N SER A 42 18.22 -3.85 -6.41
CA SER A 42 19.47 -4.60 -6.43
C SER A 42 20.18 -4.43 -5.09
N THR A 43 20.59 -5.53 -4.46
CA THR A 43 21.50 -5.46 -3.31
C THR A 43 22.96 -5.38 -3.77
N PRO A 44 23.88 -4.84 -2.95
CA PRO A 44 25.32 -4.90 -3.21
C PRO A 44 25.86 -6.34 -3.35
N SER A 45 25.15 -7.33 -2.79
CA SER A 45 25.48 -8.76 -2.93
C SER A 45 25.02 -9.39 -4.26
N GLY A 46 24.46 -8.60 -5.18
CA GLY A 46 23.99 -9.07 -6.50
C GLY A 46 22.61 -9.73 -6.48
N THR A 47 21.93 -9.75 -5.34
CA THR A 47 20.57 -10.30 -5.21
C THR A 47 19.55 -9.21 -5.57
N ALA A 48 18.66 -9.48 -6.52
CA ALA A 48 17.56 -8.58 -6.85
C ALA A 48 16.29 -9.05 -6.16
N TYR A 49 15.65 -8.19 -5.36
CA TYR A 49 14.32 -8.46 -4.83
C TYR A 49 13.32 -7.47 -5.41
N GLN A 50 12.15 -8.00 -5.77
CA GLN A 50 11.02 -7.18 -6.18
C GLN A 50 10.30 -6.69 -4.92
N ARG A 51 10.07 -5.38 -4.84
CA ARG A 51 9.30 -4.76 -3.76
C ARG A 51 8.07 -4.10 -4.36
N SER A 52 6.90 -4.66 -4.07
CA SER A 52 5.64 -4.02 -4.45
C SER A 52 5.22 -2.99 -3.41
N THR A 53 4.36 -2.08 -3.80
CA THR A 53 3.78 -1.04 -2.93
C THR A 53 2.38 -0.72 -3.39
N ILE A 54 1.46 -0.59 -2.45
CA ILE A 54 0.09 -0.17 -2.67
C ILE A 54 -0.12 1.15 -1.94
N LEU A 55 -0.63 2.16 -2.65
CA LEU A 55 -1.05 3.43 -2.08
C LEU A 55 -2.57 3.49 -2.08
N VAL A 56 -3.17 3.67 -0.92
CA VAL A 56 -4.61 3.91 -0.77
C VAL A 56 -4.83 5.40 -0.53
N VAL A 57 -5.53 6.05 -1.45
CA VAL A 57 -5.97 7.44 -1.34
C VAL A 57 -7.43 7.42 -0.87
N TYR A 58 -7.71 8.04 0.28
CA TYR A 58 -9.02 7.95 0.92
C TYR A 58 -9.43 9.26 1.60
N LYS A 59 -10.71 9.41 1.88
CA LYS A 59 -11.27 10.52 2.67
C LYS A 59 -11.32 10.08 4.14
N LYS A 60 -10.65 10.83 5.01
CA LYS A 60 -10.91 10.72 6.45
C LYS A 60 -12.25 11.38 6.77
N SER A 61 -13.16 10.63 7.39
CA SER A 61 -14.40 11.18 7.96
C SER A 61 -14.06 12.30 8.94
N LYS A 62 -14.84 13.38 8.91
CA LYS A 62 -14.75 14.39 9.97
C LYS A 62 -15.21 13.72 11.25
N THR A 63 -14.28 13.62 12.20
CA THR A 63 -14.59 13.25 13.59
C THR A 63 -15.32 14.40 14.25
#